data_AF-A0A336LGS9-F1
#
_entry.id   AF-A0A336LGS9-F1
#
_cell.length_a   1.000
_cell.length_b   1.000
_cell.length_c   1.000
_cell.angle_alpha   90.00
_cell.angle_beta   90.00
_cell.angle_gamma   90.00
#
_symmetry.space_group_name_H-M   'P 1'
#
loop_
_entity.id
_entity.type
_entity.pdbx_description
1 polymer ?
#
loop_
_entity_poly.entity_id
_entity_poly.type
_entity_poly.pdbx_seq_one_letter_code
_entity_poly.pdbx_strand_id
1 'polypeptide(L)'
;MYSRNFIITLVAVATLVSIVQIQQIFALPQHTMARRSTFFDIECKGVYNKSIFFRLDRVCDDCYSLFREPQLHTLCKDNCFTNEYFDGCVEALLLQEELHKFDKWRNVLGKKRK
;
A
#
# COMPACT_ATOMS: atom_id res chain seq x y z
N MET A 1 21.55 57.66 -2.35
CA MET A 1 20.99 57.51 -3.71
C MET A 1 21.42 56.16 -4.24
N TYR A 2 20.53 55.17 -4.26
CA TYR A 2 20.82 53.91 -4.96
C TYR A 2 20.82 54.17 -6.47
N SER A 3 21.90 53.80 -7.17
CA SER A 3 21.99 53.96 -8.62
C SER A 3 20.90 53.11 -9.30
N ARG A 4 20.30 53.62 -10.38
CA ARG A 4 19.29 52.88 -11.18
C ARG A 4 19.75 51.45 -11.50
N ASN A 5 21.05 51.27 -11.74
CA ASN A 5 21.64 49.97 -12.04
C ASN A 5 21.58 49.02 -10.83
N PHE A 6 21.72 49.52 -9.61
CA PHE A 6 21.63 48.71 -8.38
C PHE A 6 20.19 48.23 -8.11
N ILE A 7 19.19 49.09 -8.39
CA ILE A 7 17.78 48.74 -8.26
C ILE A 7 17.40 47.67 -9.31
N ILE A 8 17.87 47.83 -10.56
CA ILE A 8 17.63 46.84 -11.63
C ILE A 8 18.24 45.48 -11.26
N THR A 9 19.47 45.46 -10.75
CA THR A 9 20.13 44.21 -10.33
C THR A 9 19.39 43.56 -9.15
N LEU A 10 18.94 44.33 -8.17
CA LEU A 10 18.17 43.79 -7.04
C LEU A 10 16.83 43.18 -7.47
N VAL A 11 16.10 43.84 -8.37
CA VAL A 11 14.84 43.31 -8.89
C VAL A 11 15.06 42.03 -9.71
N ALA A 12 16.11 41.99 -10.54
CA ALA A 12 16.46 40.80 -11.31
C ALA A 12 16.85 39.60 -10.44
N VAL A 13 17.56 39.83 -9.32
CA VAL A 13 17.90 38.76 -8.38
C VAL A 13 16.65 38.27 -7.63
N ALA A 14 15.75 39.18 -7.21
CA ALA A 14 14.52 38.81 -6.51
C ALA A 14 13.55 37.99 -7.38
N THR A 15 13.47 38.27 -8.69
CA THR A 15 12.64 37.48 -9.63
C THR A 15 13.23 36.09 -9.87
N LEU A 16 14.55 35.96 -10.01
CA LEU A 16 15.21 34.66 -10.16
C LEU A 16 15.05 33.76 -8.92
N VAL A 17 15.16 34.33 -7.71
CA VAL A 17 14.96 33.59 -6.45
C VAL A 17 13.52 33.08 -6.32
N SER A 18 12.53 33.85 -6.76
CA SER A 18 11.11 33.46 -6.75
C SER A 18 10.81 32.27 -7.67
N ILE A 19 11.52 32.14 -8.79
CA ILE A 19 11.37 31.02 -9.75
C ILE A 19 11.91 29.71 -9.15
N VAL A 20 12.99 29.77 -8.36
CA VAL A 20 13.61 28.59 -7.73
C VAL A 20 12.73 27.99 -6.62
N GLN A 21 11.95 28.81 -5.90
CA GLN A 21 11.07 28.34 -4.81
C GLN A 21 9.85 27.54 -5.31
N ILE A 22 9.45 27.68 -6.58
CA ILE A 22 8.30 26.96 -7.16
C ILE A 22 8.60 25.46 -7.29
N GLN A 23 9.88 25.05 -7.34
CA GLN A 23 10.24 23.63 -7.50
C GLN A 23 10.01 22.80 -6.23
N GLN A 24 9.89 23.40 -5.04
CA GLN A 24 9.78 22.65 -3.78
C GLN A 24 8.34 22.29 -3.39
N ILE A 25 7.32 22.88 -4.03
CA ILE A 25 5.91 22.64 -3.70
C ILE A 25 5.37 21.34 -4.33
N PHE A 26 6.05 20.79 -5.34
CA PHE A 26 5.60 19.57 -6.04
C PHE A 26 6.10 18.25 -5.45
N ALA A 27 6.80 18.26 -4.32
CA ALA A 27 7.09 17.05 -3.56
C ALA A 27 5.92 16.75 -2.60
N LEU A 28 4.74 16.46 -3.16
CA LEU A 28 3.71 15.75 -2.41
C LEU A 28 4.32 14.40 -1.99
N PRO A 29 4.24 14.00 -0.71
CA PRO A 29 4.58 12.64 -0.34
C PRO A 29 3.65 11.71 -1.12
N GLN A 30 4.19 11.04 -2.13
CA GLN A 30 3.50 9.94 -2.79
C GLN A 30 3.39 8.83 -1.76
N HIS A 31 2.34 8.86 -0.95
CA HIS A 31 1.80 7.63 -0.41
C HIS A 31 1.39 6.80 -1.62
N THR A 32 2.28 5.95 -2.10
CA THR A 32 1.96 4.93 -3.09
C THR A 32 0.84 4.13 -2.47
N MET A 33 -0.41 4.39 -2.90
CA MET A 33 -1.53 3.56 -2.51
C MET A 33 -1.15 2.15 -2.95
N ALA A 34 -0.91 1.26 -1.98
CA ALA A 34 -0.75 -0.16 -2.26
C ALA A 34 -1.94 -0.55 -3.12
N ARG A 35 -1.66 -0.85 -4.39
CA ARG A 35 -2.66 -1.14 -5.41
C ARG A 35 -3.59 -2.17 -4.80
N ARG A 36 -4.85 -1.79 -4.56
CA ARG A 36 -5.87 -2.67 -3.99
C ARG A 36 -6.06 -3.80 -5.00
N SER A 37 -5.37 -4.92 -4.80
CA SER A 37 -5.43 -6.09 -5.65
C SER A 37 -6.88 -6.58 -5.66
N THR A 38 -7.58 -6.28 -6.75
CA THR A 38 -8.93 -6.78 -7.03
C THR A 38 -8.90 -8.30 -7.11
N PHE A 39 -9.97 -8.97 -6.68
CA PHE A 39 -10.10 -10.44 -6.70
C PHE A 39 -9.68 -11.11 -8.03
N PHE A 40 -9.82 -10.41 -9.16
CA PHE A 40 -9.39 -10.87 -10.49
C PHE A 40 -7.86 -10.94 -10.69
N ASP A 41 -7.08 -10.24 -9.88
CA ASP A 41 -5.61 -10.16 -9.99
C ASP A 41 -4.91 -11.34 -9.28
N ILE A 42 -5.62 -12.04 -8.39
CA ILE A 42 -5.04 -13.07 -7.49
C ILE A 42 -5.31 -14.51 -8.01
N GLU A 43 -5.96 -14.64 -9.17
CA GLU A 43 -6.27 -15.89 -9.87
C GLU A 43 -6.77 -17.05 -8.97
N CYS A 44 -7.56 -16.72 -7.94
CA CYS A 44 -8.10 -17.74 -7.05
C CYS A 44 -9.03 -18.70 -7.82
N LYS A 45 -8.65 -19.98 -7.88
CA LYS A 45 -9.32 -21.00 -8.71
C LYS A 45 -10.49 -21.69 -8.01
N GLY A 46 -10.77 -21.31 -6.76
CA GLY A 46 -11.87 -21.82 -5.94
C GLY A 46 -13.17 -21.02 -6.08
N VAL A 47 -14.04 -21.10 -5.07
CA VAL A 47 -15.34 -20.41 -5.09
C VAL A 47 -15.16 -18.96 -4.67
N TYR A 48 -15.53 -18.03 -5.55
CA TYR A 48 -15.52 -16.61 -5.17
C TYR A 48 -16.56 -16.33 -4.10
N ASN A 49 -16.10 -16.05 -2.87
CA ASN A 49 -16.93 -15.56 -1.79
C ASN A 49 -16.39 -14.20 -1.31
N LYS A 50 -17.08 -13.13 -1.72
CA LYS A 50 -16.70 -11.74 -1.41
C LYS A 50 -16.58 -11.49 0.10
N SER A 51 -17.46 -12.07 0.92
CA SER A 51 -17.44 -11.90 2.38
C SER A 51 -16.20 -12.53 3.01
N ILE A 52 -15.87 -13.76 2.58
CA ILE A 52 -14.66 -14.45 3.04
C ILE A 52 -13.41 -13.67 2.61
N PHE A 53 -13.37 -13.25 1.34
CA PHE A 53 -12.26 -12.48 0.80
C PHE A 53 -11.98 -11.23 1.65
N PHE A 54 -12.99 -10.40 1.93
CA PHE A 54 -12.80 -9.19 2.74
C PHE A 54 -12.32 -9.45 4.17
N ARG A 55 -12.68 -10.59 4.75
CA ARG A 55 -12.22 -10.92 6.10
C ARG A 55 -10.74 -11.26 6.12
N LEU A 56 -10.25 -11.98 5.12
CA LEU A 56 -8.83 -12.27 4.95
C LEU A 56 -8.06 -11.00 4.53
N ASP A 57 -8.66 -10.18 3.65
CA ASP A 57 -8.12 -8.90 3.20
C ASP A 57 -7.81 -7.96 4.37
N ARG A 58 -8.71 -7.90 5.36
CA ARG A 58 -8.54 -7.09 6.57
C ARG A 58 -7.31 -7.51 7.39
N VAL A 59 -7.01 -8.80 7.48
CA VAL A 59 -5.80 -9.27 8.18
C VAL A 59 -4.55 -8.68 7.50
N CYS A 60 -4.52 -8.67 6.18
CA CYS A 60 -3.42 -8.06 5.42
C CYS A 60 -3.36 -6.54 5.59
N ASP A 61 -4.49 -5.85 5.63
CA ASP A 61 -4.56 -4.40 5.86
C ASP A 61 -4.08 -4.00 7.27
N ASP A 62 -4.51 -4.74 8.29
CA ASP A 62 -4.10 -4.52 9.69
C ASP A 62 -2.61 -4.82 9.87
N CYS A 63 -2.11 -5.89 9.25
CA CYS A 63 -0.70 -6.27 9.25
C CYS A 63 0.17 -5.22 8.52
N TYR A 64 -0.28 -4.74 7.36
CA TYR A 64 0.36 -3.62 6.66
C TYR A 64 0.41 -2.36 7.53
N SER A 65 -0.68 -2.05 8.25
CA SER A 65 -0.72 -0.88 9.13
C SER A 65 0.28 -0.98 10.29
N LEU A 66 0.57 -2.20 10.75
CA LEU A 66 1.53 -2.47 11.81
C LEU A 66 2.98 -2.30 11.34
N PHE A 67 3.35 -2.91 10.20
CA PHE A 67 4.73 -2.90 9.70
C PHE A 67 5.05 -1.74 8.75
N ARG A 68 4.02 -1.12 8.17
CA ARG A 68 4.10 -0.02 7.17
C ARG A 68 4.94 -0.36 5.92
N GLU A 69 5.06 -1.64 5.58
CA GLU A 69 5.83 -2.12 4.44
C GLU A 69 4.91 -2.31 3.20
N PRO A 70 5.06 -1.50 2.13
CA PRO A 70 4.13 -1.53 0.99
C PRO A 70 4.06 -2.87 0.27
N GLN A 71 5.13 -3.67 0.27
CA GLN A 71 5.13 -4.98 -0.39
C GLN A 71 4.33 -6.03 0.39
N LEU A 72 4.24 -5.88 1.71
CA LEU A 72 3.60 -6.86 2.60
C LEU A 72 2.12 -7.05 2.29
N HIS A 73 1.43 -5.96 1.96
CA HIS A 73 0.01 -6.01 1.62
C HIS A 73 -0.26 -6.85 0.36
N THR A 74 0.61 -6.80 -0.64
CA THR A 74 0.50 -7.63 -1.85
C THR A 74 0.89 -9.08 -1.53
N LEU A 75 2.05 -9.29 -0.93
CA LEU A 75 2.57 -10.63 -0.58
C LEU A 75 1.62 -11.41 0.33
N CYS A 76 0.95 -10.74 1.26
CA CYS A 76 -0.04 -11.35 2.14
C CYS A 76 -1.24 -11.92 1.37
N LYS A 77 -1.64 -11.30 0.27
CA LYS A 77 -2.79 -11.72 -0.55
C LYS A 77 -2.43 -12.79 -1.59
N ASP A 78 -1.15 -12.93 -1.91
CA ASP A 78 -0.65 -13.85 -2.93
C ASP A 78 -1.07 -15.31 -2.67
N ASN A 79 -1.20 -16.07 -3.75
CA ASN A 79 -1.63 -17.48 -3.70
C ASN A 79 -2.91 -17.68 -2.87
N CYS A 80 -3.87 -16.75 -2.99
CA CYS A 80 -5.13 -16.79 -2.24
C CYS A 80 -4.91 -16.87 -0.72
N PHE A 81 -4.05 -15.99 -0.21
CA PHE A 81 -3.66 -15.96 1.21
C PHE A 81 -2.96 -17.24 1.68
N THR A 82 -2.56 -18.14 0.77
CA THR A 82 -1.91 -19.43 1.07
C THR A 82 -0.39 -19.28 0.94
N ASN A 83 0.17 -18.41 1.77
CA ASN A 83 1.59 -18.07 1.81
C ASN A 83 2.03 -17.82 3.26
N GLU A 84 3.34 -17.79 3.50
CA GLU A 84 3.94 -17.57 4.82
C GLU A 84 3.71 -16.16 5.38
N TYR A 85 3.55 -15.15 4.51
CA TYR A 85 3.30 -13.77 4.95
C TYR A 85 1.95 -13.63 5.62
N PHE A 86 0.92 -14.32 5.13
CA PHE A 86 -0.38 -14.36 5.78
C PHE A 86 -0.29 -14.99 7.18
N ASP A 87 0.41 -16.11 7.31
CA ASP A 87 0.57 -16.81 8.59
C ASP A 87 1.36 -15.94 9.59
N GLY A 88 2.44 -15.30 9.13
CA GLY A 88 3.20 -14.32 9.93
C GLY A 88 2.38 -13.09 10.32
N CYS A 89 1.47 -12.62 9.46
CA CYS A 89 0.54 -11.55 9.78
C CYS A 89 -0.48 -11.95 10.86
N VAL A 90 -1.02 -13.17 10.79
CA VAL A 90 -1.92 -13.71 11.83
C VAL A 90 -1.18 -13.82 13.16
N GLU A 91 0.07 -14.24 13.15
CA GLU A 91 0.91 -14.32 14.35
C GLU A 91 1.20 -12.92 14.93
N ALA A 92 1.62 -11.97 14.10
CA ALA A 92 1.95 -10.60 14.51
C ALA A 92 0.73 -9.84 15.06
N LEU A 93 -0.48 -10.15 14.56
CA LEU A 93 -1.74 -9.58 15.04
C LEU A 93 -2.33 -10.34 16.23
N LEU A 94 -1.67 -11.38 16.73
CA LEU A 94 -2.14 -12.21 17.85
C LEU A 94 -3.48 -12.91 17.58
N LEU A 95 -3.69 -13.38 16.34
CA LEU A 95 -4.93 -14.01 15.87
C LEU A 95 -4.78 -15.55 15.66
N GLN A 96 -3.81 -16.19 16.30
CA GLN A 96 -3.47 -17.61 16.09
C GLN A 96 -4.65 -18.55 16.40
N GLU A 97 -5.52 -18.20 17.34
CA GLU A 97 -6.73 -18.98 17.66
C GLU A 97 -7.72 -19.03 16.48
N GLU A 98 -7.72 -17.99 15.63
CA GLU A 98 -8.57 -17.92 14.43
C GLU A 98 -7.91 -18.56 13.19
N LEU A 99 -6.66 -19.03 13.29
CA LEU A 99 -5.89 -19.54 12.15
C LEU A 99 -6.60 -20.74 11.49
N HIS A 100 -7.15 -21.66 12.29
CA HIS A 100 -7.95 -22.79 11.76
C HIS A 100 -9.20 -22.33 10.96
N LYS A 101 -9.83 -21.23 11.38
CA LYS A 101 -10.99 -20.65 10.68
C LYS A 101 -10.55 -19.96 9.38
N PHE A 102 -9.42 -19.26 9.40
CA PHE A 102 -8.82 -18.67 8.21
C PHE A 102 -8.37 -19.75 7.21
N ASP A 103 -7.82 -20.88 7.65
CA ASP A 103 -7.47 -22.01 6.78
C ASP A 103 -8.67 -22.58 6.03
N LYS A 104 -9.81 -22.73 6.72
CA LYS A 104 -11.05 -23.15 6.06
C LYS A 104 -11.46 -22.17 4.97
N TRP A 105 -11.31 -20.88 5.21
CA TRP A 105 -11.62 -19.82 4.26
C TRP A 105 -10.65 -19.76 3.08
N ARG A 106 -9.34 -19.83 3.35
CA ARG A 106 -8.26 -19.95 2.35
C ARG A 106 -8.53 -21.11 1.40
N ASN A 107 -8.90 -22.28 1.96
CA ASN A 107 -9.24 -23.46 1.18
C ASN A 107 -10.48 -23.28 0.28
N VAL A 108 -11.49 -22.53 0.71
CA VAL A 108 -12.67 -22.24 -0.13
C VAL A 108 -12.28 -21.39 -1.35
N LEU A 109 -11.37 -20.43 -1.17
CA LEU A 109 -10.93 -19.52 -2.22
C LEU A 109 -9.85 -20.12 -3.14
N GLY A 110 -8.90 -20.88 -2.60
CA GLY A 110 -7.70 -21.36 -3.31
C GLY A 110 -7.83 -22.71 -4.01
N LYS A 111 -8.89 -23.49 -3.74
CA LYS A 111 -9.01 -24.86 -4.27
C LYS A 111 -9.06 -24.87 -5.81
N LYS A 112 -7.99 -25.34 -6.46
CA LYS A 112 -8.03 -25.78 -7.86
C LYS A 112 -9.04 -26.91 -7.98
N ARG A 113 -10.08 -26.74 -8.81
CA ARG A 113 -10.84 -27.91 -9.29
C ARG A 113 -9.84 -28.81 -10.03
N LYS A 114 -9.66 -30.04 -9.53
CA LYS A 114 -9.01 -31.13 -10.27
C LYS A 114 -9.76 -31.38 -11.56
#